data_AF-A0A1A3NK15-F1
#
_entry.id   AF-A0A1A3NK15-F1
#
_cell.length_a   1.000
_cell.length_b   1.000
_cell.length_c   1.000
_cell.angle_alpha   90.00
_cell.angle_beta   90.00
_cell.angle_gamma   90.00
#
_symmetry.space_group_name_H-M   'P 1'
#
loop_
_entity.id
_entity.type
_entity.pdbx_description
1 polymer ?
#
loop_
_entity_poly.entity_id
_entity_poly.type
_entity_poly.pdbx_seq_one_letter_code
_entity_poly.pdbx_strand_id
1 'polypeptide(L)'
;MGMLFGFAPWIVYWVLVGNVPFGTAVSIALLMAVAVFAVGRATNKPGRTLEIGAVATFVVLAVLTFTLSDEFMARWIQPLSNAGIFLVALVGVLIGKPFVREFAAAEQPADVVNTDLFRRITTTLTWIWVGAFAGMTISSAIPPLVQGNATILDTKTPLSFVCYWVIPFSLLGVAALASRFLPERMLVGIDDVARETSFVAYDEATIDELYYLAQEHANREVGPGKEAYSVKVGGMGTPLTGDESRKSWPSTYKVRDKKH
;
A
#
# COMPACT_ATOMS: atom_id res chain seq x y z
N MET A 1 -4.34 -12.86 3.35
CA MET A 1 -5.20 -13.33 2.23
C MET A 1 -6.02 -12.23 1.55
N GLY A 2 -6.01 -10.97 2.02
CA GLY A 2 -6.87 -9.91 1.44
C GLY A 2 -6.42 -9.37 0.07
N MET A 3 -5.10 -9.22 -0.16
CA MET A 3 -4.58 -8.54 -1.34
C MET A 3 -4.89 -9.27 -2.67
N LEU A 4 -4.80 -10.61 -2.68
CA LEU A 4 -5.11 -11.41 -3.86
C LEU A 4 -6.56 -11.26 -4.33
N PHE A 5 -7.49 -11.00 -3.39
CA PHE A 5 -8.90 -10.81 -3.70
C PHE A 5 -9.13 -9.52 -4.50
N GLY A 6 -8.46 -8.43 -4.12
CA GLY A 6 -8.56 -7.15 -4.83
C GLY A 6 -7.92 -7.15 -6.23
N PHE A 7 -6.88 -7.98 -6.44
CA PHE A 7 -6.25 -8.13 -7.76
C PHE A 7 -6.91 -9.20 -8.64
N ALA A 8 -7.89 -9.95 -8.15
CA ALA A 8 -8.49 -11.07 -8.88
C ALA A 8 -8.97 -10.71 -10.30
N PRO A 9 -9.66 -9.57 -10.53
CA PRO A 9 -10.06 -9.17 -11.88
C PRO A 9 -8.88 -8.98 -12.84
N TRP A 10 -7.78 -8.39 -12.37
CA TRP A 10 -6.55 -8.20 -13.17
C TRP A 10 -5.84 -9.51 -13.46
N ILE A 11 -5.74 -10.39 -12.47
CA ILE A 11 -5.12 -11.71 -12.64
C ILE A 11 -5.89 -12.51 -13.69
N VAL A 12 -7.22 -12.58 -13.57
CA VAL A 12 -8.09 -13.26 -14.54
C VAL A 12 -7.91 -12.65 -15.93
N TYR A 13 -7.90 -11.33 -16.03
CA TYR A 13 -7.70 -10.64 -17.29
C TYR A 13 -6.34 -10.93 -17.93
N TRP A 14 -5.23 -10.86 -17.20
CA TRP A 14 -3.89 -11.13 -17.72
C TRP A 14 -3.74 -12.56 -18.25
N VAL A 15 -4.42 -13.52 -17.62
CA VAL A 15 -4.48 -14.90 -18.13
C VAL A 15 -5.31 -14.98 -19.41
N LEU A 16 -6.44 -14.28 -19.50
CA LEU A 16 -7.37 -14.42 -20.62
C LEU A 16 -6.97 -13.62 -21.87
N VAL A 17 -6.42 -12.41 -21.71
CA VAL A 17 -6.22 -11.46 -22.83
C VAL A 17 -5.32 -12.00 -23.95
N GLY A 18 -4.41 -12.92 -23.63
CA GLY A 18 -3.55 -13.60 -24.62
C GLY A 18 -4.06 -14.96 -25.11
N ASN A 19 -5.18 -15.46 -24.58
CA ASN A 19 -5.65 -16.84 -24.82
C ASN A 19 -7.06 -16.92 -25.40
N VAL A 20 -7.88 -15.88 -25.24
CA VAL A 20 -9.27 -15.82 -25.73
C VAL A 20 -9.53 -14.48 -26.44
N PRO A 21 -10.63 -14.34 -27.21
CA PRO A 21 -10.99 -13.07 -27.82
C PRO A 21 -11.09 -11.92 -26.80
N PHE A 22 -10.65 -10.72 -27.19
CA PHE A 22 -10.55 -9.56 -26.31
C PHE A 22 -11.88 -9.22 -25.62
N GLY A 23 -12.99 -9.23 -26.37
CA GLY A 23 -14.32 -8.99 -25.82
C GLY A 23 -14.69 -9.97 -24.71
N THR A 24 -14.34 -11.25 -24.86
CA THR A 24 -14.57 -12.28 -23.84
C THR A 24 -13.70 -12.06 -22.61
N ALA A 25 -12.40 -11.81 -22.80
CA ALA A 25 -11.45 -11.55 -21.70
C ALA A 25 -11.89 -10.36 -20.83
N VAL A 26 -12.24 -9.25 -21.49
CA VAL A 26 -12.67 -8.01 -20.80
C VAL A 26 -14.02 -8.20 -20.13
N SER A 27 -14.97 -8.90 -20.76
CA SER A 27 -16.29 -9.17 -20.17
C SER A 27 -16.20 -10.03 -18.91
N ILE A 28 -15.39 -11.11 -18.95
CA ILE A 28 -15.18 -11.98 -17.77
C ILE A 28 -14.52 -11.18 -16.64
N ALA A 29 -13.52 -10.37 -16.97
CA ALA A 29 -12.83 -9.59 -15.96
C ALA A 29 -13.70 -8.48 -15.36
N LEU A 30 -14.58 -7.85 -16.17
CA LEU A 30 -15.59 -6.91 -15.69
C LEU A 30 -16.60 -7.60 -14.76
N LEU A 31 -17.13 -8.75 -15.16
CA LEU A 31 -18.01 -9.56 -14.30
C LEU A 31 -17.32 -9.89 -12.98
N MET A 32 -16.04 -10.24 -13.03
CA MET A 32 -15.26 -10.53 -11.83
C MET A 32 -15.07 -9.30 -10.95
N ALA A 33 -14.78 -8.13 -11.54
CA ALA A 33 -14.66 -6.88 -10.80
C ALA A 33 -15.97 -6.51 -10.09
N VAL A 34 -17.11 -6.66 -10.78
CA VAL A 34 -18.44 -6.40 -10.19
C VAL A 34 -18.75 -7.39 -9.08
N ALA A 35 -18.46 -8.68 -9.26
CA ALA A 35 -18.70 -9.70 -8.25
C ALA A 35 -17.83 -9.49 -7.00
N VAL A 36 -16.54 -9.19 -7.18
CA VAL A 36 -15.62 -8.85 -6.07
C VAL A 36 -16.11 -7.62 -5.33
N PHE A 37 -16.48 -6.55 -6.04
CA PHE A 37 -17.03 -5.33 -5.43
C PHE A 37 -18.34 -5.58 -4.68
N ALA A 38 -19.25 -6.39 -5.23
CA ALA A 38 -20.52 -6.73 -4.59
C ALA A 38 -20.31 -7.52 -3.29
N VAL A 39 -19.40 -8.51 -3.32
CA VAL A 39 -19.04 -9.30 -2.13
C VAL A 39 -18.32 -8.43 -1.10
N GLY A 40 -17.38 -7.57 -1.53
CA GLY A 40 -16.68 -6.62 -0.66
C GLY A 40 -17.65 -5.67 0.06
N ARG A 41 -18.65 -5.16 -0.67
CA ARG A 41 -19.72 -4.32 -0.12
C ARG A 41 -20.61 -5.08 0.87
N ALA A 42 -20.99 -6.33 0.57
CA ALA A 42 -21.83 -7.13 1.44
C ALA A 42 -21.12 -7.55 2.73
N THR A 43 -19.79 -7.71 2.69
CA THR A 43 -18.98 -8.21 3.81
C THR A 43 -18.24 -7.10 4.57
N ASN A 44 -18.43 -5.82 4.22
CA ASN A 44 -17.69 -4.67 4.77
C ASN A 44 -16.16 -4.88 4.77
N LYS A 45 -15.64 -5.60 3.77
CA LYS A 45 -14.21 -5.87 3.68
C LYS A 45 -13.44 -4.61 3.25
N PRO A 46 -12.20 -4.44 3.76
CA PRO A 46 -11.30 -3.38 3.29
C PRO A 46 -10.78 -3.69 1.86
N GLY A 47 -10.36 -2.66 1.12
CA GLY A 47 -9.94 -2.78 -0.29
C GLY A 47 -10.82 -2.02 -1.29
N ARG A 48 -11.81 -1.23 -0.83
CA ARG A 48 -12.79 -0.52 -1.68
C ARG A 48 -12.15 0.34 -2.76
N THR A 49 -10.99 0.94 -2.49
CA THR A 49 -10.34 1.83 -3.46
C THR A 49 -9.87 1.05 -4.70
N LEU A 50 -9.26 -0.12 -4.49
CA LEU A 50 -8.79 -0.98 -5.58
C LEU A 50 -9.96 -1.63 -6.33
N GLU A 51 -11.01 -2.05 -5.63
CA GLU A 51 -12.20 -2.67 -6.24
C GLU A 51 -12.97 -1.68 -7.13
N ILE A 52 -13.21 -0.46 -6.65
CA ILE A 52 -13.84 0.61 -7.45
C ILE A 52 -12.98 0.93 -8.67
N GLY A 53 -11.66 1.03 -8.47
CA GLY A 53 -10.72 1.25 -9.56
C GLY A 53 -10.71 0.13 -10.60
N ALA A 54 -10.83 -1.13 -10.16
CA ALA A 54 -10.93 -2.28 -11.04
C ALA A 54 -12.21 -2.22 -11.89
N VAL A 55 -13.37 -2.01 -11.27
CA VAL A 55 -14.65 -1.86 -11.99
C VAL A 55 -14.56 -0.72 -13.00
N ALA A 56 -14.09 0.46 -12.58
CA ALA A 56 -13.97 1.62 -13.47
C ALA A 56 -13.06 1.33 -14.67
N THR A 57 -11.89 0.74 -14.44
CA THR A 57 -10.95 0.42 -15.50
C THR A 57 -11.52 -0.62 -16.48
N PHE A 58 -12.15 -1.68 -15.98
CA PHE A 58 -12.72 -2.70 -16.85
C PHE A 58 -13.96 -2.24 -17.61
N VAL A 59 -14.75 -1.33 -17.04
CA VAL A 59 -15.84 -0.66 -17.79
C VAL A 59 -15.26 0.12 -18.96
N VAL A 60 -14.21 0.92 -18.72
CA VAL A 60 -13.53 1.67 -19.79
C VAL A 60 -12.97 0.73 -20.84
N LEU A 61 -12.25 -0.32 -20.44
CA LEU A 61 -11.72 -1.33 -21.38
C LEU A 61 -12.84 -2.02 -22.16
N ALA A 62 -13.98 -2.33 -21.55
CA ALA A 62 -15.10 -2.95 -22.23
C ALA A 62 -15.66 -2.03 -23.31
N VAL A 63 -15.92 -0.76 -22.96
CA VAL A 63 -16.39 0.24 -23.92
C VAL A 63 -15.39 0.36 -25.08
N LEU A 64 -14.10 0.49 -24.81
CA LEU A 64 -13.06 0.59 -25.85
C LEU A 64 -13.00 -0.66 -26.72
N THR A 65 -13.14 -1.84 -26.13
CA THR A 65 -13.08 -3.13 -26.86
C THR A 65 -14.25 -3.29 -27.82
N PHE A 66 -15.44 -2.82 -27.46
CA PHE A 66 -16.64 -2.93 -28.31
C PHE A 66 -16.84 -1.75 -29.27
N THR A 67 -16.07 -0.67 -29.14
CA THR A 67 -16.20 0.54 -29.98
C THR A 67 -15.06 0.74 -30.96
N LEU A 68 -13.87 0.22 -30.64
CA LEU A 68 -12.67 0.36 -31.48
C LEU A 68 -12.39 -0.92 -32.27
N SER A 69 -11.49 -0.82 -33.26
CA SER A 69 -11.13 -1.96 -34.10
C SER A 69 -10.27 -3.00 -33.36
N ASP A 70 -10.38 -4.25 -33.79
CA ASP A 70 -9.60 -5.37 -33.26
C ASP A 70 -8.08 -5.14 -33.40
N GLU A 71 -7.65 -4.50 -34.49
CA GLU A 71 -6.23 -4.14 -34.69
C GLU A 71 -5.73 -3.13 -33.64
N PHE A 72 -6.57 -2.15 -33.29
CA PHE A 72 -6.24 -1.18 -32.27
C PHE A 72 -6.19 -1.85 -30.89
N MET A 73 -7.17 -2.72 -30.59
CA MET A 73 -7.18 -3.47 -29.33
C MET A 73 -5.99 -4.43 -29.22
N ALA A 74 -5.66 -5.19 -30.28
CA ALA A 74 -4.51 -6.10 -30.28
C ALA A 74 -3.18 -5.42 -29.89
N ARG A 75 -3.09 -4.11 -30.16
CA ARG A 75 -1.94 -3.27 -29.85
C ARG A 75 -2.03 -2.61 -28.48
N TRP A 76 -3.18 -2.03 -28.13
CA TRP A 76 -3.30 -1.11 -26.99
C TRP A 76 -3.94 -1.72 -25.75
N ILE A 77 -4.54 -2.90 -25.84
CA ILE A 77 -5.34 -3.46 -24.74
C ILE A 77 -4.49 -3.73 -23.48
N GLN A 78 -3.26 -4.23 -23.65
CA GLN A 78 -2.36 -4.48 -22.52
C GLN A 78 -1.82 -3.18 -21.88
N PRO A 79 -1.31 -2.20 -22.67
CA PRO A 79 -0.97 -0.87 -22.16
C PRO A 79 -2.10 -0.19 -21.41
N LEU A 80 -3.32 -0.24 -21.95
CA LEU A 80 -4.49 0.40 -21.34
C LEU A 80 -4.86 -0.25 -20.01
N SER A 81 -4.80 -1.59 -19.91
CA SER A 81 -5.02 -2.29 -18.65
C SER A 81 -3.95 -1.96 -17.60
N ASN A 82 -2.67 -1.97 -17.99
CA ASN A 82 -1.57 -1.59 -17.10
C ASN A 82 -1.69 -0.12 -16.66
N ALA A 83 -2.10 0.78 -17.56
CA ALA A 83 -2.33 2.18 -17.25
C ALA A 83 -3.47 2.33 -16.23
N GLY A 84 -4.55 1.55 -16.35
CA GLY A 84 -5.65 1.57 -15.40
C GLY A 84 -5.23 1.18 -13.98
N ILE A 85 -4.54 0.04 -13.81
CA ILE A 85 -4.05 -0.38 -12.49
C ILE A 85 -3.02 0.60 -11.90
N PHE A 86 -2.16 1.16 -12.75
CA PHE A 86 -1.21 2.22 -12.36
C PHE A 86 -1.93 3.46 -11.84
N LEU A 87 -2.93 3.97 -12.58
CA LEU A 87 -3.69 5.16 -12.20
C LEU A 87 -4.47 4.93 -10.90
N VAL A 88 -5.07 3.77 -10.72
CA VAL A 88 -5.78 3.42 -9.48
C VAL A 88 -4.82 3.44 -8.28
N ALA A 89 -3.64 2.82 -8.41
CA ALA A 89 -2.65 2.80 -7.35
C ALA A 89 -2.08 4.21 -7.06
N LEU A 90 -1.78 4.98 -8.10
CA LEU A 90 -1.25 6.34 -8.00
C LEU A 90 -2.27 7.30 -7.35
N VAL A 91 -3.50 7.31 -7.84
CA VAL A 91 -4.58 8.15 -7.28
C VAL A 91 -4.86 7.75 -5.83
N GLY A 92 -4.86 6.45 -5.52
CA GLY A 92 -5.00 5.95 -4.16
C GLY A 92 -3.97 6.53 -3.21
N VAL A 93 -2.67 6.47 -3.56
CA VAL A 93 -1.62 7.03 -2.71
C VAL A 93 -1.69 8.56 -2.61
N LEU A 94 -2.04 9.25 -3.71
CA LEU A 94 -2.15 10.72 -3.73
C LEU A 94 -3.31 11.26 -2.89
N ILE A 95 -4.43 10.53 -2.81
CA ILE A 95 -5.58 10.89 -1.95
C ILE A 95 -5.37 10.41 -0.50
N GLY A 96 -4.20 9.86 -0.18
CA GLY A 96 -3.87 9.38 1.17
C GLY A 96 -4.53 8.06 1.54
N LYS A 97 -4.99 7.30 0.54
CA LYS A 97 -5.58 5.95 0.67
C LYS A 97 -4.71 4.90 -0.05
N PRO A 98 -3.49 4.65 0.43
CA PRO A 98 -2.61 3.63 -0.15
C PRO A 98 -3.28 2.25 -0.07
N PHE A 99 -3.46 1.58 -1.21
CA PHE A 99 -4.21 0.31 -1.26
C PHE A 99 -3.57 -0.79 -0.39
N VAL A 100 -2.24 -0.81 -0.28
CA VAL A 100 -1.53 -1.78 0.59
C VAL A 100 -1.96 -1.61 2.05
N ARG A 101 -2.20 -0.37 2.49
CA ARG A 101 -2.66 -0.09 3.85
C ARG A 101 -4.05 -0.65 4.11
N GLU A 102 -4.96 -0.57 3.15
CA GLU A 102 -6.31 -1.15 3.30
C GLU A 102 -6.24 -2.67 3.52
N PHE A 103 -5.43 -3.38 2.73
CA PHE A 103 -5.27 -4.82 2.88
C PHE A 103 -4.49 -5.21 4.14
N ALA A 104 -3.40 -4.51 4.44
CA ALA A 104 -2.58 -4.80 5.62
C ALA A 104 -3.35 -4.50 6.92
N ALA A 105 -4.19 -3.46 6.93
CA ALA A 105 -4.99 -3.10 8.10
C ALA A 105 -6.07 -4.13 8.43
N ALA A 106 -6.50 -4.92 7.45
CA ALA A 106 -7.46 -6.01 7.64
C ALA A 106 -6.90 -7.16 8.50
N GLU A 107 -5.56 -7.31 8.51
CA GLU A 107 -4.85 -8.45 9.09
C GLU A 107 -4.13 -8.06 10.38
N GLN A 108 -4.21 -6.79 10.79
CA GLN A 108 -3.49 -6.23 11.93
C GLN A 108 -4.46 -5.59 12.94
N PRO A 109 -4.16 -5.67 14.25
CA PRO A 109 -4.99 -5.03 15.27
C PRO A 109 -4.91 -3.50 15.21
N ALA A 110 -5.94 -2.83 15.73
CA ALA A 110 -6.15 -1.40 15.54
C ALA A 110 -5.05 -0.51 16.16
N ASP A 111 -4.44 -0.99 17.24
CA ASP A 111 -3.27 -0.39 17.90
C ASP A 111 -2.07 -0.29 16.94
N VAL A 112 -1.84 -1.30 16.10
CA VAL A 112 -0.78 -1.30 15.08
C VAL A 112 -1.15 -0.41 13.88
N VAL A 113 -2.39 -0.50 13.40
CA VAL A 113 -2.88 0.19 12.18
C VAL A 113 -2.85 1.73 12.31
N ASN A 114 -3.02 2.23 13.53
CA ASN A 114 -3.03 3.66 13.83
C ASN A 114 -1.63 4.28 13.98
N THR A 115 -0.57 3.46 14.05
CA THR A 115 0.80 3.97 14.16
C THR A 115 1.28 4.67 12.89
N ASP A 116 2.11 5.70 13.06
CA ASP A 116 2.78 6.38 11.93
C ASP A 116 3.77 5.47 11.22
N LEU A 117 4.35 4.51 11.94
CA LEU A 117 5.20 3.48 11.37
C LEU A 117 4.43 2.64 10.35
N PHE A 118 3.27 2.11 10.74
CA PHE A 118 2.44 1.32 9.85
C PHE A 118 2.02 2.12 8.62
N ARG A 119 1.67 3.41 8.81
CA ARG A 119 1.40 4.34 7.70
C ARG A 119 2.60 4.48 6.78
N ARG A 120 3.80 4.67 7.32
CA ARG A 120 5.04 4.85 6.53
C ARG A 120 5.40 3.59 5.74
N ILE A 121 5.35 2.42 6.36
CA ILE A 121 5.65 1.13 5.70
C ILE A 121 4.66 0.90 4.56
N THR A 122 3.35 0.96 4.84
CA THR A 122 2.31 0.69 3.83
C THR A 122 2.30 1.71 2.69
N THR A 123 2.65 2.96 2.96
CA THR A 123 2.82 4.01 1.93
C THR A 123 4.04 3.72 1.05
N THR A 124 5.18 3.35 1.65
CA THR A 124 6.41 3.00 0.91
C THR A 124 6.19 1.79 0.02
N LEU A 125 5.53 0.75 0.54
CA LEU A 125 5.14 -0.41 -0.24
C LEU A 125 4.21 -0.04 -1.40
N THR A 126 3.23 0.83 -1.16
CA THR A 126 2.34 1.31 -2.23
C THR A 126 3.12 2.02 -3.33
N TRP A 127 4.12 2.85 -3.00
CA TRP A 127 4.97 3.50 -3.99
C TRP A 127 5.81 2.51 -4.81
N ILE A 128 6.26 1.40 -4.22
CA ILE A 128 6.94 0.32 -4.95
C ILE A 128 5.99 -0.29 -5.99
N TRP A 129 4.74 -0.56 -5.60
CA TRP A 129 3.73 -1.05 -6.53
C TRP A 129 3.40 -0.03 -7.62
N VAL A 130 3.29 1.25 -7.29
CA VAL A 130 3.12 2.33 -8.28
C VAL A 130 4.27 2.35 -9.28
N GLY A 131 5.52 2.23 -8.81
CA GLY A 131 6.69 2.15 -9.68
C GLY A 131 6.69 0.90 -10.58
N ALA A 132 6.29 -0.25 -10.04
CA ALA A 132 6.15 -1.48 -10.82
C ALA A 132 5.07 -1.33 -11.91
N PHE A 133 3.88 -0.83 -11.57
CA PHE A 133 2.81 -0.61 -12.54
C PHE A 133 3.18 0.45 -13.58
N ALA A 134 3.89 1.52 -13.18
CA ALA A 134 4.42 2.50 -14.14
C ALA A 134 5.38 1.85 -15.13
N GLY A 135 6.32 1.03 -14.63
CA GLY A 135 7.24 0.28 -15.48
C GLY A 135 6.53 -0.71 -16.41
N MET A 136 5.49 -1.38 -15.93
CA MET A 136 4.64 -2.26 -16.74
C MET A 136 3.95 -1.49 -17.87
N THR A 137 3.37 -0.32 -17.58
CA THR A 137 2.67 0.52 -18.57
C THR A 137 3.63 1.08 -19.61
N ILE A 138 4.78 1.60 -19.17
CA ILE A 138 5.81 2.14 -20.09
C ILE A 138 6.33 1.01 -20.97
N SER A 139 6.68 -0.13 -20.38
CA SER A 139 7.17 -1.30 -21.09
C SER A 139 6.18 -1.76 -22.16
N SER A 140 4.91 -1.98 -21.79
CA SER A 140 3.91 -2.45 -22.75
C SER A 140 3.55 -1.39 -23.79
N ALA A 141 3.74 -0.10 -23.52
CA ALA A 141 3.51 0.96 -24.51
C ALA A 141 4.63 1.07 -25.58
N ILE A 142 5.82 0.49 -25.36
CA ILE A 142 6.94 0.57 -26.31
C ILE A 142 6.64 -0.15 -27.64
N PRO A 143 6.21 -1.44 -27.67
CA PRO A 143 5.95 -2.13 -28.93
C PRO A 143 4.90 -1.43 -29.81
N PRO A 144 3.74 -0.96 -29.29
CA PRO A 144 2.77 -0.17 -30.05
C PRO A 144 3.34 1.07 -30.75
N LEU A 145 4.28 1.76 -30.11
CA LEU A 145 4.85 3.03 -30.57
C LEU A 145 5.98 2.82 -31.58
N VAL A 146 6.80 1.78 -31.38
CA VAL A 146 7.98 1.49 -32.20
C VAL A 146 7.64 0.57 -33.37
N GLN A 147 6.78 -0.41 -33.14
CA GLN A 147 6.40 -1.43 -34.10
C GLN A 147 4.90 -1.30 -34.38
N GLY A 148 4.58 -0.59 -35.46
CA GLY A 148 3.21 -0.34 -35.90
C GLY A 148 2.38 -1.58 -36.26
N ASN A 149 2.87 -2.81 -36.05
CA ASN A 149 2.14 -4.09 -36.19
C ASN A 149 2.30 -4.98 -34.93
N ALA A 150 2.77 -4.44 -33.81
CA ALA A 150 2.98 -5.23 -32.60
C ALA A 150 1.65 -5.73 -32.02
N THR A 151 1.61 -7.01 -31.66
CA THR A 151 0.45 -7.66 -31.05
C THR A 151 0.88 -8.39 -29.79
N ILE A 152 -0.02 -8.50 -28.82
CA ILE A 152 0.21 -9.27 -27.59
C ILE A 152 0.46 -10.77 -27.84
N LEU A 153 0.02 -11.28 -29.00
CA LEU A 153 0.14 -12.69 -29.40
C LEU A 153 1.47 -12.98 -30.11
N ASP A 154 2.27 -11.95 -30.40
CA ASP A 154 3.53 -12.11 -31.10
C ASP A 154 4.61 -12.70 -30.18
N THR A 155 4.94 -13.97 -30.44
CA THR A 155 5.98 -14.73 -29.74
C THR A 155 7.30 -14.78 -30.52
N LYS A 156 7.33 -14.26 -31.75
CA LYS A 156 8.50 -14.35 -32.64
C LYS A 156 9.40 -13.12 -32.53
N THR A 157 8.81 -11.96 -32.25
CA THR A 157 9.57 -10.71 -32.11
C THR A 157 10.06 -10.51 -30.68
N PRO A 158 11.38 -10.44 -30.44
CA PRO A 158 11.93 -10.28 -29.10
C PRO A 158 11.40 -9.07 -28.33
N LEU A 159 11.22 -7.95 -29.01
CA LEU A 159 10.71 -6.73 -28.40
C LEU A 159 9.28 -6.94 -27.84
N SER A 160 8.40 -7.59 -28.60
CA SER A 160 7.00 -7.80 -28.23
C SER A 160 6.89 -8.66 -26.96
N PHE A 161 7.50 -9.84 -26.92
CA PHE A 161 7.36 -10.71 -25.75
C PHE A 161 8.11 -10.18 -24.52
N VAL A 162 9.26 -9.49 -24.70
CA VAL A 162 9.98 -8.89 -23.57
C VAL A 162 9.16 -7.76 -22.94
N CYS A 163 8.60 -6.87 -23.77
CA CYS A 163 7.88 -5.69 -23.30
C CYS A 163 6.47 -6.00 -22.76
N TYR A 164 5.78 -6.99 -23.32
CA TYR A 164 4.43 -7.39 -22.87
C TYR A 164 4.44 -8.43 -21.75
N TRP A 165 5.49 -9.26 -21.63
CA TRP A 165 5.52 -10.37 -20.67
C TRP A 165 6.72 -10.31 -19.73
N VAL A 166 7.95 -10.38 -20.24
CA VAL A 166 9.14 -10.56 -19.38
C VAL A 166 9.29 -9.41 -18.39
N ILE A 167 9.28 -8.16 -18.88
CA ILE A 167 9.45 -6.99 -18.02
C ILE A 167 8.26 -6.85 -17.06
N PRO A 168 6.98 -6.88 -17.51
CA PRO A 168 5.87 -6.71 -16.60
C PRO A 168 5.81 -7.74 -15.47
N PHE A 169 5.97 -9.03 -15.79
CA PHE A 169 5.92 -10.09 -14.78
C PHE A 169 7.16 -10.10 -13.87
N SER A 170 8.33 -9.70 -14.38
CA SER A 170 9.52 -9.51 -13.53
C SER A 170 9.32 -8.38 -12.52
N LEU A 171 8.74 -7.25 -12.96
CA LEU A 171 8.42 -6.13 -12.07
C LEU A 171 7.39 -6.52 -11.00
N LEU A 172 6.35 -7.27 -11.36
CA LEU A 172 5.40 -7.83 -10.40
C LEU A 172 6.09 -8.74 -9.39
N GLY A 173 6.98 -9.64 -9.85
CA GLY A 173 7.74 -10.54 -8.99
C GLY A 173 8.63 -9.78 -8.01
N VAL A 174 9.36 -8.77 -8.49
CA VAL A 174 10.22 -7.92 -7.65
C VAL A 174 9.38 -7.13 -6.63
N ALA A 175 8.25 -6.55 -7.04
CA ALA A 175 7.36 -5.83 -6.12
C ALA A 175 6.76 -6.75 -5.04
N ALA A 176 6.42 -7.99 -5.40
CA ALA A 176 5.95 -9.00 -4.45
C ALA A 176 7.05 -9.41 -3.45
N LEU A 177 8.28 -9.63 -3.92
CA LEU A 177 9.42 -9.94 -3.05
C LEU A 177 9.75 -8.76 -2.13
N ALA A 178 9.78 -7.54 -2.66
CA ALA A 178 9.98 -6.32 -1.86
C ALA A 178 8.90 -6.18 -0.78
N SER A 179 7.64 -6.48 -1.11
CA SER A 179 6.54 -6.44 -0.14
C SER A 179 6.72 -7.43 1.02
N ARG A 180 7.49 -8.50 0.83
CA ARG A 180 7.81 -9.48 1.87
C ARG A 180 9.02 -9.06 2.71
N PHE A 181 10.12 -8.63 2.09
CA PHE A 181 11.39 -8.40 2.79
C PHE A 181 11.54 -6.98 3.36
N LEU A 182 10.90 -5.99 2.74
CA LEU A 182 11.10 -4.59 3.11
C LEU A 182 10.50 -4.24 4.49
N PRO A 183 9.31 -4.75 4.88
CA PRO A 183 8.79 -4.50 6.22
C PRO A 183 9.76 -4.98 7.30
N GLU A 184 10.29 -6.19 7.20
CA GLU A 184 11.26 -6.74 8.16
C GLU A 184 12.49 -5.82 8.28
N ARG A 185 13.05 -5.38 7.15
CA ARG A 185 14.19 -4.45 7.11
C ARG A 185 13.86 -3.08 7.69
N MET A 186 12.66 -2.57 7.47
CA MET A 186 12.21 -1.29 8.02
C MET A 186 11.97 -1.38 9.53
N LEU A 187 11.68 -2.58 10.05
CA LEU A 187 11.53 -2.85 11.48
C LEU A 187 12.86 -3.00 12.22
N VAL A 188 13.95 -3.35 11.52
CA VAL A 188 15.30 -3.41 12.10
C VAL A 188 15.71 -2.02 12.59
N GLY A 189 15.98 -1.90 13.89
CA GLY A 189 16.38 -0.63 14.55
C GLY A 189 15.22 0.23 15.03
N ILE A 190 13.97 -0.22 14.95
CA ILE A 190 12.81 0.52 15.48
C ILE A 190 12.81 0.58 17.01
N ASP A 191 13.29 -0.46 17.67
CA ASP A 191 13.51 -0.44 19.12
C ASP A 191 14.50 0.70 19.52
N ASP A 192 15.38 1.12 18.59
CA ASP A 192 16.31 2.24 18.78
C ASP A 192 15.74 3.61 18.39
N VAL A 193 14.53 3.69 17.83
CA VAL A 193 13.85 4.95 17.49
C VAL A 193 13.18 5.51 18.75
N ALA A 194 13.43 6.79 19.04
CA ALA A 194 12.78 7.46 20.16
C ALA A 194 11.27 7.61 19.87
N ARG A 195 10.45 6.97 20.70
CA ARG A 195 9.00 7.12 20.73
C ARG A 195 8.65 8.43 21.42
N GLU A 196 7.72 9.18 20.87
CA GLU A 196 7.17 10.40 21.48
C GLU A 196 5.94 10.03 22.31
N THR A 197 5.86 10.53 23.53
CA THR A 197 4.70 10.42 24.41
C THR A 197 4.49 11.74 25.14
N SER A 198 3.41 11.87 25.88
CA SER A 198 3.19 13.00 26.78
C SER A 198 2.64 12.49 28.10
N PHE A 199 3.11 13.08 29.20
CA PHE A 199 2.66 12.74 30.54
C PHE A 199 2.18 13.99 31.26
N VAL A 200 1.28 13.79 32.23
CA VAL A 200 0.73 14.90 33.03
C VAL A 200 1.51 15.01 34.33
N ALA A 201 1.98 16.21 34.64
CA ALA A 201 2.61 16.53 35.91
C ALA A 201 2.16 17.91 36.40
N TYR A 202 2.33 18.16 37.70
CA TYR A 202 2.08 19.47 38.28
C TYR A 202 3.07 20.51 37.74
N ASP A 203 2.64 21.77 37.63
CA ASP A 203 3.51 22.85 37.14
C ASP A 203 4.72 23.11 38.07
N GLU A 204 4.56 22.85 39.36
CA GLU A 204 5.60 23.01 40.38
C GLU A 204 6.58 21.82 40.45
N ALA A 205 6.40 20.80 39.60
CA ALA A 205 7.24 19.61 39.63
C ALA A 205 8.70 19.95 39.29
N THR A 206 9.61 19.45 40.11
CA THR A 206 11.06 19.60 39.90
C THR A 206 11.52 18.77 38.70
N ILE A 207 12.69 19.11 38.14
CA ILE A 207 13.26 18.39 36.99
C ILE A 207 13.38 16.89 37.29
N ASP A 208 13.85 16.51 38.48
CA ASP A 208 14.03 15.12 38.87
C ASP A 208 12.68 14.38 38.96
N GLU A 209 11.65 15.03 39.50
CA GLU A 209 10.29 14.48 39.55
C GLU A 209 9.69 14.31 38.15
N LEU A 210 9.91 15.28 37.24
CA LEU A 210 9.49 15.17 35.85
C LEU A 210 10.16 13.98 35.15
N TYR A 211 11.47 13.78 35.34
CA TYR A 211 12.17 12.62 34.77
C TYR A 211 11.70 11.30 35.38
N TYR A 212 11.43 11.27 36.68
CA TYR A 212 10.87 10.09 37.34
C TYR A 212 9.48 9.73 36.79
N LEU A 213 8.58 10.71 36.70
CA LEU A 213 7.23 10.52 36.16
C LEU A 213 7.27 10.13 34.68
N ALA A 214 8.14 10.74 33.88
CA ALA A 214 8.35 10.37 32.49
C ALA A 214 8.81 8.92 32.33
N GLN A 215 9.73 8.46 33.20
CA GLN A 215 10.25 7.10 33.18
C GLN A 215 9.19 6.07 33.62
N GLU A 216 8.43 6.36 34.67
CA GLU A 216 7.28 5.55 35.12
C GLU A 216 6.23 5.41 34.01
N HIS A 217 5.87 6.53 33.38
CA HIS A 217 4.90 6.56 32.30
C HIS A 217 5.38 5.74 31.09
N ALA A 218 6.62 5.98 30.66
CA ALA A 218 7.23 5.23 29.56
C ALA A 218 7.27 3.73 29.86
N ASN A 219 7.70 3.32 31.06
CA ASN A 219 7.74 1.90 31.46
C ASN A 219 6.37 1.23 31.44
N ARG A 220 5.28 1.96 31.76
CA ARG A 220 3.91 1.44 31.64
C ARG A 220 3.48 1.26 30.19
N GLU A 221 3.90 2.14 29.28
CA GLU A 221 3.59 2.03 27.85
C GLU A 221 4.34 0.90 27.15
N VAL A 222 5.57 0.56 27.57
CA VAL A 222 6.38 -0.45 26.87
C VAL A 222 5.82 -1.88 27.01
N GLY A 223 5.12 -2.16 28.10
CA GLY A 223 4.55 -3.49 28.38
C GLY A 223 5.54 -4.51 28.97
N PRO A 224 5.07 -5.72 29.32
CA PRO A 224 5.88 -6.73 30.01
C PRO A 224 7.04 -7.27 29.17
N GLY A 225 8.20 -7.46 29.82
CA GLY A 225 9.43 -8.01 29.21
C GLY A 225 10.37 -6.99 28.57
N LYS A 226 9.95 -5.72 28.48
CA LYS A 226 10.74 -4.62 27.90
C LYS A 226 10.90 -3.47 28.90
N GLU A 227 11.88 -2.60 28.68
CA GLU A 227 12.10 -1.40 29.49
C GLU A 227 12.31 -0.16 28.63
N ALA A 228 11.83 0.98 29.11
CA ALA A 228 12.10 2.27 28.51
C ALA A 228 13.51 2.74 28.91
N TYR A 229 14.30 3.19 27.93
CA TYR A 229 15.64 3.73 28.16
C TYR A 229 15.84 5.03 27.39
N SER A 230 16.85 5.81 27.78
CA SER A 230 17.13 7.13 27.16
C SER A 230 15.90 8.05 27.18
N VAL A 231 15.15 8.06 28.29
CA VAL A 231 13.99 8.95 28.48
C VAL A 231 14.47 10.40 28.52
N LYS A 232 13.81 11.27 27.75
CA LYS A 232 14.06 12.72 27.73
C LYS A 232 12.74 13.45 27.87
N VAL A 233 12.66 14.37 28.81
CA VAL A 233 11.54 15.30 28.94
C VAL A 233 11.78 16.48 28.00
N GLY A 234 10.75 16.86 27.25
CA GLY A 234 10.78 18.03 26.36
C GLY A 234 10.71 19.35 27.11
N GLY A 235 10.52 20.44 26.37
CA GLY A 235 10.54 21.80 26.91
C GLY A 235 9.32 22.14 27.77
N MET A 236 8.61 23.23 27.46
CA MET A 236 7.47 23.69 28.26
C MET A 236 6.25 22.79 28.12
N GLY A 237 5.68 22.38 29.26
CA GLY A 237 4.39 21.69 29.30
C GLY A 237 3.23 22.61 28.89
N THR A 238 2.21 22.04 28.24
CA THR A 238 0.99 22.77 27.85
C THR A 238 -0.07 22.61 28.93
N PRO A 239 -0.68 23.69 29.45
CA PRO A 239 -1.71 23.61 30.49
C PRO A 239 -2.94 22.83 30.00
N LEU A 240 -3.55 22.09 30.91
CA LEU A 240 -4.77 21.33 30.63
C LEU A 240 -6.00 22.24 30.66
N THR A 241 -6.93 22.02 29.73
CA THR A 241 -8.17 22.81 29.67
C THR A 241 -8.97 22.65 30.97
N GLY A 242 -9.09 23.72 31.75
CA GLY A 242 -9.84 23.75 33.01
C GLY A 242 -9.05 23.40 34.28
N ASP A 243 -7.74 23.13 34.17
CA ASP A 243 -6.85 22.94 35.31
C ASP A 243 -5.45 23.50 35.00
N GLU A 244 -5.17 24.71 35.50
CA GLU A 244 -3.88 25.37 35.31
C GLU A 244 -2.77 24.80 36.21
N SER A 245 -3.12 24.01 37.23
CA SER A 245 -2.14 23.42 38.14
C SER A 245 -1.37 22.25 37.52
N ARG A 246 -1.88 21.70 36.41
CA ARG A 246 -1.31 20.53 35.71
C ARG A 246 -1.02 20.85 34.25
N LYS A 247 0.14 20.40 33.81
CA LYS A 247 0.61 20.55 32.43
C LYS A 247 0.88 19.20 31.80
N SER A 248 0.60 19.10 30.50
CA SER A 248 1.03 18.00 29.64
C SER A 248 2.44 18.27 29.16
N TRP A 249 3.38 17.42 29.54
CA TRP A 249 4.79 17.52 29.18
C TRP A 249 5.11 16.53 28.06
N PRO A 250 5.67 16.98 26.92
CA PRO A 250 6.16 16.07 25.90
C PRO A 250 7.37 15.29 26.44
N SER A 251 7.48 14.03 26.06
CA SER A 251 8.58 13.13 26.46
C SER A 251 8.96 12.23 25.30
N THR A 252 10.21 11.82 25.24
CA THR A 252 10.69 10.83 24.27
C THR A 252 11.44 9.71 24.97
N TYR A 253 11.29 8.48 24.50
CA TYR A 253 11.98 7.32 25.09
C TYR A 253 12.27 6.25 24.04
N LYS A 254 13.29 5.43 24.28
CA LYS A 254 13.60 4.25 23.44
C LYS A 254 13.24 2.98 24.18
N VAL A 255 13.15 1.86 23.47
CA VAL A 255 12.69 0.59 24.02
C VAL A 255 13.76 -0.47 23.84
N ARG A 256 14.08 -1.20 24.91
CA ARG A 256 14.97 -2.37 24.82
C ARG A 256 14.41 -3.53 25.62
N ASP A 257 14.89 -4.73 25.30
CA ASP A 257 14.58 -5.91 26.11
C ASP A 257 15.19 -5.75 27.50
N LYS A 258 14.40 -6.13 28.52
CA LYS A 258 14.81 -6.00 29.91
C LYS A 258 15.91 -7.02 30.19
N LYS A 259 17.13 -6.55 30.53
CA LYS A 259 18.21 -7.45 30.96
C LYS A 259 17.78 -8.17 32.24
N HIS A 260 17.74 -9.49 32.21
CA HIS A 260 17.56 -10.35 33.38
C HIS A 260 18.81 -10.34 34.26
#